data_AF-A0A8H7ZTG7-F1
#
_entry.id   AF-A0A8H7ZTG7-F1
#
_cell.length_a   1.000
_cell.length_b   1.000
_cell.length_c   1.000
_cell.angle_alpha   90.00
_cell.angle_beta   90.00
_cell.angle_gamma   90.00
#
_symmetry.space_group_name_H-M   'P 1'
#
loop_
_entity.id
_entity.type
_entity.pdbx_description
1 polymer ?
#
loop_
_entity_poly.entity_id
_entity_poly.type
_entity_poly.pdbx_seq_one_letter_code
_entity_poly.pdbx_strand_id
1 'polypeptide(L)'
;MFGGMKCGSAPQRNEPRFVGSDVRLRDDTAHEMHVALGVRSPGLTDEDYPTSLVMQSIVGTWDRSLGARHNLFTKVSHMADSYGLCNSYASFCEAHSDVGLWGTYIVSENLSGIDDFVWFLQKEWARLTESPTEGDVHIAKNKILTAIAHGAGAGSAAIADDIGRRGSATGSRLSAREFSSLIDRVTWKDVSRVAGTYLWDNEVAVVGVGPIEGLTDFVRYVPAAVSESGLPVFPWWPFVNLLDRLEIISLFPR
;
A
#
# COMPACT_ATOMS: atom_id res chain seq x y z
N MET A 1 -24.92 -30.77 16.34
CA MET A 1 -24.02 -31.01 15.20
C MET A 1 -22.55 -30.78 15.54
N PHE A 2 -22.16 -29.75 16.32
CA PHE A 2 -20.74 -29.45 16.63
C PHE A 2 -20.25 -29.80 18.06
N GLY A 3 -21.07 -30.46 18.90
CA GLY A 3 -20.75 -30.69 20.32
C GLY A 3 -19.63 -31.70 20.63
N GLY A 4 -19.05 -32.36 19.62
CA GLY A 4 -17.96 -33.34 19.78
C GLY A 4 -16.57 -32.83 19.35
N MET A 5 -16.43 -31.54 19.04
CA MET A 5 -15.14 -30.99 18.62
C MET A 5 -14.18 -30.89 19.80
N LYS A 6 -12.94 -31.34 19.60
CA LYS A 6 -11.88 -31.24 20.61
C LYS A 6 -11.54 -29.75 20.82
N CYS A 7 -11.51 -29.32 22.07
CA CYS A 7 -10.99 -28.00 22.43
C CYS A 7 -9.47 -28.03 22.23
N GLY A 8 -8.99 -27.43 21.14
CA GLY A 8 -7.56 -27.22 20.90
C GLY A 8 -7.10 -25.89 21.52
N SER A 9 -5.83 -25.81 21.91
CA SER A 9 -5.20 -24.53 22.23
C SER A 9 -4.97 -23.73 20.96
N ALA A 10 -5.24 -22.42 21.00
CA ALA A 10 -4.92 -21.54 19.87
C ALA A 10 -3.40 -21.62 19.56
N PRO A 11 -3.01 -21.74 18.28
CA PRO A 11 -1.59 -21.74 17.92
C PRO A 11 -0.96 -20.40 18.28
N GLN A 12 0.26 -20.44 18.81
CA GLN A 12 1.03 -19.23 19.09
C GLN A 12 1.38 -18.56 17.77
N ARG A 13 0.94 -17.31 17.56
CA ARG A 13 1.25 -16.53 16.36
C ARG A 13 2.51 -15.72 16.61
N ASN A 14 3.49 -15.88 15.72
CA ASN A 14 4.67 -15.02 15.67
C ASN A 14 4.37 -13.82 14.79
N GLU A 15 4.81 -12.64 15.20
CA GLU A 15 4.64 -11.43 14.40
C GLU A 15 5.47 -11.54 13.10
N PRO A 16 4.84 -11.39 11.93
CA PRO A 16 5.55 -11.42 10.65
C PRO A 16 6.37 -10.15 10.48
N ARG A 17 7.67 -10.33 10.18
CA ARG A 17 8.56 -9.22 9.83
C ARG A 17 8.45 -8.92 8.34
N PHE A 18 8.08 -7.69 8.00
CA PHE A 18 8.20 -7.19 6.64
C PHE A 18 9.67 -6.87 6.34
N VAL A 19 10.14 -7.26 5.17
CA VAL A 19 11.49 -6.95 4.68
C VAL A 19 11.37 -6.45 3.25
N GLY A 20 11.96 -5.29 2.97
CA GLY A 20 12.08 -4.76 1.61
C GLY A 20 12.91 -5.69 0.74
N SER A 21 12.36 -6.08 -0.40
CA SER A 21 13.04 -6.97 -1.35
C SER A 21 12.64 -6.63 -2.78
N ASP A 22 13.56 -6.85 -3.72
CA ASP A 22 13.29 -6.76 -5.15
C ASP A 22 13.34 -8.15 -5.78
N VAL A 23 12.26 -8.56 -6.44
CA VAL A 23 12.17 -9.82 -7.17
C VAL A 23 11.79 -9.55 -8.61
N ARG A 24 12.69 -9.93 -9.53
CA ARG A 24 12.55 -9.70 -10.96
C ARG A 24 12.54 -11.01 -11.72
N LEU A 25 11.40 -11.33 -12.32
CA LEU A 25 11.19 -12.49 -13.17
C LEU A 25 11.06 -12.00 -14.62
N ARG A 26 12.22 -11.80 -15.25
CA ARG A 26 12.28 -11.35 -16.65
C ARG A 26 11.79 -12.45 -17.57
N ASP A 27 10.77 -12.13 -18.35
CA ASP A 27 10.23 -12.96 -19.42
C ASP A 27 9.92 -12.08 -20.64
N ASP A 28 10.82 -12.10 -21.62
CA ASP A 28 10.72 -11.29 -22.84
C ASP A 28 9.72 -11.87 -23.86
N THR A 29 9.14 -13.04 -23.57
CA THR A 29 8.10 -13.65 -24.42
C THR A 29 6.70 -13.12 -24.10
N ALA A 30 6.51 -12.52 -22.91
CA ALA A 30 5.25 -11.92 -22.50
C ALA A 30 5.02 -10.57 -23.20
N HIS A 31 3.74 -10.27 -23.51
CA HIS A 31 3.34 -9.03 -24.17
C HIS A 31 3.19 -7.85 -23.22
N GLU A 32 2.94 -8.11 -21.94
CA GLU A 32 2.70 -7.11 -20.91
C GLU A 32 3.66 -7.37 -19.74
N MET A 33 4.12 -6.28 -19.11
CA MET A 33 4.80 -6.35 -17.83
C MET A 33 3.83 -6.12 -16.69
N HIS A 34 4.07 -6.85 -15.61
CA HIS A 34 3.33 -6.79 -14.37
C HIS A 34 4.28 -6.37 -13.25
N VAL A 35 3.99 -5.24 -12.62
CA VAL A 35 4.82 -4.68 -11.55
C VAL A 35 3.96 -4.44 -10.32
N ALA A 36 4.41 -4.91 -9.17
CA ALA A 36 3.79 -4.66 -7.88
C ALA A 36 4.78 -3.94 -6.96
N LEU A 37 4.34 -2.82 -6.42
CA LEU A 37 5.03 -2.10 -5.34
C LEU A 37 4.22 -2.25 -4.07
N GLY A 38 4.85 -2.67 -2.98
CA GLY A 38 4.18 -2.88 -1.69
C GLY A 38 5.01 -2.36 -0.52
N VAL A 39 4.32 -1.82 0.48
CA VAL A 39 4.88 -1.44 1.77
C VAL A 39 4.08 -2.11 2.89
N ARG A 40 4.70 -2.24 4.06
CA ARG A 40 3.99 -2.67 5.26
C ARG A 40 2.87 -1.68 5.58
N SER A 41 1.71 -2.21 5.93
CA SER A 41 0.55 -1.43 6.35
C SER A 41 -0.02 -1.99 7.67
N PRO A 42 -0.94 -1.28 8.34
CA PRO A 42 -1.62 -1.80 9.52
C PRO A 42 -2.44 -3.06 9.20
N GLY A 43 -2.58 -3.93 10.21
CA GLY A 43 -3.45 -5.11 10.16
C GLY A 43 -4.93 -4.75 10.39
N LEU A 44 -5.80 -5.75 10.23
CA LEU A 44 -7.26 -5.59 10.39
C LEU A 44 -7.68 -5.17 11.80
N THR A 45 -6.88 -5.50 12.81
CA THR A 45 -7.16 -5.15 14.21
C THR A 45 -6.67 -3.74 14.59
N ASP A 46 -5.84 -3.11 13.76
CA ASP A 46 -5.28 -1.80 14.05
C ASP A 46 -6.28 -0.68 13.81
N GLU A 47 -6.23 0.36 14.65
CA GLU A 47 -7.08 1.55 14.54
C GLU A 47 -6.80 2.35 13.26
N ASP A 48 -5.60 2.19 12.68
CA ASP A 48 -5.15 2.88 11.47
C ASP A 48 -5.65 2.23 10.16
N TYR A 49 -6.22 1.02 10.21
CA TYR A 49 -6.71 0.31 9.03
C TYR A 49 -7.76 1.09 8.19
N PRO A 50 -8.79 1.72 8.79
CA PRO A 50 -9.72 2.56 8.03
C PRO A 50 -9.02 3.71 7.29
N THR A 51 -7.98 4.29 7.88
CA THR A 51 -7.18 5.35 7.26
C THR A 51 -6.38 4.83 6.07
N SER A 52 -5.81 3.63 6.16
CA SER A 52 -5.11 2.99 5.04
C SER A 52 -6.03 2.67 3.85
N LEU A 53 -7.28 2.31 4.11
CA LEU A 53 -8.29 2.17 3.05
C LEU A 53 -8.62 3.51 2.39
N VAL A 54 -8.75 4.58 3.17
CA VAL A 54 -8.94 5.94 2.62
C VAL A 54 -7.75 6.32 1.75
N MET A 55 -6.51 6.08 2.20
CA MET A 55 -5.30 6.30 1.41
C MET A 55 -5.31 5.53 0.09
N GLN A 56 -5.66 4.24 0.12
CA GLN A 56 -5.83 3.42 -1.08
C GLN A 56 -6.87 4.03 -2.04
N SER A 57 -8.00 4.52 -1.54
CA SER A 57 -9.01 5.16 -2.38
C SER A 57 -8.60 6.55 -2.91
N ILE A 58 -7.63 7.23 -2.30
CA ILE A 58 -7.05 8.48 -2.82
C ILE A 58 -6.15 8.20 -4.03
N VAL A 59 -5.30 7.16 -3.97
CA VAL A 59 -4.48 6.75 -5.12
C VAL A 59 -5.36 6.14 -6.22
N GLY A 60 -6.30 5.30 -5.81
CA GLY A 60 -7.36 4.75 -6.64
C GLY A 60 -6.87 3.72 -7.65
N THR A 61 -7.66 3.57 -8.70
CA THR A 61 -7.46 2.60 -9.78
C THR A 61 -7.75 3.29 -11.11
N TRP A 62 -7.05 2.88 -12.16
CA TRP A 62 -7.25 3.39 -13.51
C TRP A 62 -7.02 2.28 -14.53
N ASP A 63 -7.76 2.32 -15.62
CA ASP A 63 -7.64 1.39 -16.74
C ASP A 63 -7.91 2.14 -18.05
N ARG A 64 -7.10 1.87 -19.08
CA ARG A 64 -7.30 2.38 -20.44
C ARG A 64 -8.66 2.02 -21.03
N SER A 65 -9.25 0.90 -20.61
CA SER A 65 -10.57 0.42 -21.06
C SER A 65 -11.73 1.17 -20.41
N LEU A 66 -11.48 1.94 -19.34
CA LEU A 66 -12.52 2.61 -18.58
C LEU A 66 -13.11 3.78 -19.41
N GLY A 67 -14.42 3.74 -19.67
CA GLY A 67 -15.10 4.78 -20.46
C GLY A 67 -15.00 6.19 -19.87
N ALA A 68 -14.78 6.30 -18.54
CA ALA A 68 -14.59 7.56 -17.83
C ALA A 68 -13.12 7.89 -17.51
N ARG A 69 -12.14 7.22 -18.15
CA ARG A 69 -10.69 7.33 -17.84
C ARG A 69 -10.14 8.75 -17.73
N HIS A 70 -10.65 9.67 -18.57
CA HIS A 70 -10.22 11.07 -18.61
C HIS A 70 -10.72 11.93 -17.44
N ASN A 71 -11.81 11.50 -16.79
CA ASN A 71 -12.53 12.28 -15.78
C ASN A 71 -12.34 11.71 -14.37
N LEU A 72 -11.29 10.91 -14.15
CA LEU A 72 -10.98 10.37 -12.83
C LEU A 72 -10.28 11.41 -11.98
N PHE A 73 -10.80 11.65 -10.77
CA PHE A 73 -10.32 12.68 -9.84
C PHE A 73 -8.90 12.47 -9.29
N THR A 74 -8.30 11.29 -9.50
CA THR A 74 -7.01 10.95 -8.90
C THR A 74 -5.84 11.53 -9.69
N LYS A 75 -4.81 12.05 -9.03
CA LYS A 75 -3.72 12.74 -9.75
C LYS A 75 -2.88 11.75 -10.57
N VAL A 76 -2.61 10.57 -10.03
CA VAL A 76 -1.90 9.48 -10.75
C VAL A 76 -2.64 9.06 -12.01
N SER A 77 -3.98 8.99 -11.99
CA SER A 77 -4.76 8.63 -13.18
C SER A 77 -4.64 9.66 -14.29
N HIS A 78 -4.61 10.95 -13.94
CA HIS A 78 -4.42 12.00 -14.95
C HIS A 78 -3.05 11.90 -15.61
N MET A 79 -2.00 11.57 -14.86
CA MET A 79 -0.66 11.37 -15.41
C MET A 79 -0.59 10.09 -16.26
N ALA A 80 -1.18 8.99 -15.78
CA ALA A 80 -1.26 7.73 -16.52
C ALA A 80 -1.94 7.93 -17.90
N ASP A 81 -3.06 8.64 -17.91
CA ASP A 81 -3.87 8.88 -19.11
C ASP A 81 -3.26 9.90 -20.07
N SER A 82 -2.73 11.02 -19.54
CA SER A 82 -2.19 12.11 -20.38
C SER A 82 -0.91 11.70 -21.10
N TYR A 83 -0.07 10.87 -20.47
CA TYR A 83 1.23 10.46 -21.00
C TYR A 83 1.24 9.02 -21.52
N GLY A 84 0.16 8.25 -21.34
CA GLY A 84 0.08 6.85 -21.81
C GLY A 84 1.13 5.93 -21.16
N LEU A 85 1.32 6.07 -19.84
CA LEU A 85 2.44 5.43 -19.13
C LEU A 85 2.18 3.95 -18.78
N CYS A 86 0.93 3.58 -18.57
CA CYS A 86 0.53 2.21 -18.25
C CYS A 86 -0.78 1.81 -18.96
N ASN A 87 -1.06 0.51 -19.01
CA ASN A 87 -2.34 -0.03 -19.49
C ASN A 87 -3.40 0.08 -18.39
N SER A 88 -3.02 -0.28 -17.16
CA SER A 88 -3.85 -0.14 -15.97
C SER A 88 -3.00 -0.12 -14.71
N TYR A 89 -3.55 0.46 -13.65
CA TYR A 89 -3.00 0.33 -12.31
C TYR A 89 -4.13 0.21 -11.28
N ALA A 90 -3.84 -0.47 -10.18
CA ALA A 90 -4.75 -0.58 -9.06
C ALA A 90 -4.00 -0.49 -7.73
N SER A 91 -4.37 0.50 -6.91
CA SER A 91 -3.91 0.53 -5.52
C SER A 91 -4.65 -0.52 -4.69
N PHE A 92 -3.90 -1.24 -3.86
CA PHE A 92 -4.42 -2.29 -3.00
C PHE A 92 -4.05 -2.02 -1.53
N CYS A 93 -4.91 -2.50 -0.64
CA CYS A 93 -4.74 -2.48 0.80
C CYS A 93 -5.23 -3.82 1.34
N GLU A 94 -4.30 -4.77 1.46
CA GLU A 94 -4.58 -6.12 1.90
C GLU A 94 -4.14 -6.26 3.35
N ALA A 95 -5.09 -6.41 4.27
CA ALA A 95 -4.78 -6.57 5.68
C ALA A 95 -5.04 -8.00 6.14
N HIS A 96 -4.04 -8.59 6.78
CA HIS A 96 -4.21 -9.76 7.63
C HIS A 96 -4.54 -9.31 9.06
N SER A 97 -4.72 -10.25 9.97
CA SER A 97 -5.07 -9.96 11.36
C SER A 97 -4.10 -9.01 12.07
N ASP A 98 -2.82 -9.14 11.79
CA ASP A 98 -1.68 -8.62 12.55
C ASP A 98 -0.76 -7.72 11.71
N VAL A 99 -0.72 -7.93 10.40
CA VAL A 99 0.03 -7.09 9.46
C VAL A 99 -0.81 -6.87 8.20
N GLY A 100 -0.58 -5.77 7.51
CA GLY A 100 -1.09 -5.56 6.17
C GLY A 100 -0.01 -5.22 5.15
N LEU A 101 -0.42 -5.22 3.90
CA LEU A 101 0.34 -4.81 2.74
C LEU A 101 -0.48 -3.75 1.99
N TRP A 102 0.14 -2.60 1.77
CA TRP A 102 -0.44 -1.52 0.99
C TRP A 102 0.45 -1.22 -0.22
N GLY A 103 -0.13 -0.90 -1.35
CA GLY A 103 0.68 -0.76 -2.55
C GLY A 103 -0.09 -0.44 -3.81
N THR A 104 0.58 -0.62 -4.94
CA THR A 104 0.00 -0.46 -6.27
C THR A 104 0.50 -1.55 -7.19
N TYR A 105 -0.45 -2.18 -7.88
CA TYR A 105 -0.20 -3.11 -8.96
C TYR A 105 -0.34 -2.37 -10.29
N ILE A 106 0.56 -2.63 -11.22
CA ILE A 106 0.71 -1.93 -12.48
C ILE A 106 0.80 -2.96 -13.60
N VAL A 107 0.06 -2.71 -14.67
CA VAL A 107 0.16 -3.47 -15.92
C VAL A 107 0.47 -2.48 -17.03
N SER A 108 1.48 -2.80 -17.84
CA SER A 108 1.87 -1.93 -18.95
C SER A 108 2.51 -2.72 -20.08
N GLU A 109 2.30 -2.28 -21.30
CA GLU A 109 3.05 -2.73 -22.49
C GLU A 109 4.18 -1.75 -22.85
N ASN A 110 4.21 -0.56 -22.23
CA ASN A 110 5.15 0.51 -22.52
C ASN A 110 6.42 0.38 -21.67
N LEU A 111 7.43 -0.28 -22.25
CA LEU A 111 8.75 -0.49 -21.63
C LEU A 111 9.43 0.81 -21.17
N SER A 112 9.35 1.88 -21.95
CA SER A 112 10.01 3.15 -21.62
C SER A 112 9.30 3.96 -20.55
N GLY A 113 7.97 3.86 -20.46
CA GLY A 113 7.15 4.73 -19.62
C GLY A 113 6.96 4.25 -18.18
N ILE A 114 7.40 3.04 -17.84
CA ILE A 114 7.16 2.47 -16.50
C ILE A 114 7.97 3.16 -15.41
N ASP A 115 9.22 3.54 -15.70
CA ASP A 115 10.04 4.27 -14.73
C ASP A 115 9.41 5.62 -14.38
N ASP A 116 8.95 6.34 -15.41
CA ASP A 116 8.21 7.60 -15.23
C ASP A 116 6.93 7.38 -14.43
N PHE A 117 6.18 6.30 -14.69
CA PHE A 117 4.98 5.98 -13.92
C PHE A 117 5.30 5.73 -12.44
N VAL A 118 6.32 4.92 -12.15
CA VAL A 118 6.74 4.62 -10.79
C VAL A 118 7.20 5.89 -10.07
N TRP A 119 7.89 6.80 -10.77
CA TRP A 119 8.27 8.10 -10.24
C TRP A 119 7.05 8.96 -9.87
N PHE A 120 6.05 9.06 -10.76
CA PHE A 120 4.82 9.79 -10.45
C PHE A 120 4.04 9.17 -9.30
N LEU A 121 4.03 7.83 -9.22
CA LEU A 121 3.39 7.09 -8.13
C LEU A 121 4.08 7.36 -6.79
N GLN A 122 5.41 7.34 -6.74
CA GLN A 122 6.15 7.65 -5.51
C GLN A 122 5.98 9.10 -5.09
N LYS A 123 5.92 10.03 -6.05
CA LYS A 123 5.59 11.43 -5.79
C LYS A 123 4.18 11.58 -5.19
N GLU A 124 3.23 10.77 -5.65
CA GLU A 124 1.89 10.69 -5.03
C GLU A 124 1.97 10.24 -3.58
N TRP A 125 2.73 9.17 -3.32
CA TRP A 125 2.89 8.61 -1.97
C TRP A 125 3.54 9.61 -1.02
N ALA A 126 4.59 10.31 -1.47
CA ALA A 126 5.23 11.38 -0.70
C ALA A 126 4.26 12.54 -0.41
N ARG A 127 3.41 12.90 -1.39
CA ARG A 127 2.39 13.94 -1.16
C ARG A 127 1.38 13.53 -0.08
N LEU A 128 1.00 12.26 0.02
CA LEU A 128 0.09 11.79 1.07
C LEU A 128 0.65 12.04 2.48
N THR A 129 1.98 11.98 2.63
CA THR A 129 2.66 12.29 3.89
C THR A 129 2.66 13.79 4.19
N GLU A 130 3.01 14.63 3.21
CA GLU A 130 3.22 16.06 3.45
C GLU A 130 1.95 16.92 3.35
N SER A 131 1.15 16.72 2.32
CA SER A 131 0.05 17.64 1.96
C SER A 131 -1.16 16.93 1.33
N PRO A 132 -1.86 16.05 2.08
CA PRO A 132 -3.15 15.55 1.65
C PRO A 132 -4.22 16.67 1.69
N THR A 133 -5.00 16.80 0.62
CA THR A 133 -6.06 17.80 0.52
C THR A 133 -7.37 17.29 1.15
N GLU A 134 -8.11 18.15 1.84
CA GLU A 134 -9.41 17.78 2.44
C GLU A 134 -10.42 17.30 1.37
N GLY A 135 -10.40 17.91 0.19
CA GLY A 135 -11.23 17.48 -0.95
C GLY A 135 -10.94 16.05 -1.41
N ASP A 136 -9.66 15.66 -1.46
CA ASP A 136 -9.25 14.30 -1.86
C ASP A 136 -9.76 13.26 -0.85
N VAL A 137 -9.64 13.57 0.46
CA VAL A 137 -10.13 12.72 1.55
C VAL A 137 -11.65 12.59 1.49
N HIS A 138 -12.38 13.69 1.28
CA HIS A 138 -13.83 13.67 1.17
C HIS A 138 -14.31 12.82 -0.01
N ILE A 139 -13.67 12.96 -1.19
CA ILE A 139 -13.98 12.13 -2.37
C ILE A 139 -13.68 10.65 -2.09
N ALA A 140 -12.52 10.35 -1.50
CA ALA A 140 -12.11 8.98 -1.19
C ALA A 140 -13.06 8.30 -0.19
N LYS A 141 -13.46 8.99 0.89
CA LYS A 141 -14.47 8.49 1.82
C LYS A 141 -15.78 8.16 1.12
N ASN A 142 -16.28 9.07 0.30
CA ASN A 142 -17.55 8.87 -0.40
C ASN A 142 -17.50 7.69 -1.36
N LYS A 143 -16.35 7.44 -2.03
CA LYS A 143 -16.14 6.23 -2.83
C LYS A 143 -16.27 4.96 -2.00
N ILE A 144 -15.59 4.90 -0.85
CA ILE A 144 -15.64 3.73 0.06
C ILE A 144 -17.04 3.53 0.64
N LEU A 145 -17.67 4.61 1.12
CA LEU A 145 -19.02 4.57 1.68
C LEU A 145 -20.06 4.12 0.64
N THR A 146 -19.92 4.58 -0.60
CA THR A 146 -20.76 4.14 -1.73
C THR A 146 -20.53 2.66 -2.03
N ALA A 147 -19.27 2.19 -2.00
CA ALA A 147 -18.94 0.78 -2.20
C ALA A 147 -19.52 -0.10 -1.07
N ILE A 148 -19.46 0.33 0.19
CA ILE A 148 -20.07 -0.37 1.33
C ILE A 148 -21.60 -0.41 1.18
N ALA A 149 -22.22 0.72 0.82
CA ALA A 149 -23.66 0.81 0.61
C ALA A 149 -24.13 -0.08 -0.54
N HIS A 150 -23.34 -0.17 -1.62
CA HIS A 150 -23.61 -1.06 -2.74
C HIS A 150 -23.41 -2.54 -2.37
N GLY A 151 -22.32 -2.85 -1.65
CA GLY A 151 -22.00 -4.21 -1.19
C GLY A 151 -23.04 -4.78 -0.22
N ALA A 152 -23.77 -3.93 0.51
CA ALA A 152 -24.91 -4.36 1.35
C ALA A 152 -26.08 -4.96 0.53
N GLY A 153 -26.12 -4.73 -0.79
CA GLY A 153 -27.04 -5.37 -1.73
C GLY A 153 -26.49 -6.62 -2.42
N ALA A 154 -25.25 -7.02 -2.14
CA ALA A 154 -24.66 -8.22 -2.69
C ALA A 154 -25.32 -9.47 -2.09
N GLY A 155 -25.56 -10.50 -2.91
CA GLY A 155 -26.29 -11.71 -2.51
C GLY A 155 -25.74 -12.39 -1.24
N SER A 156 -26.55 -13.26 -0.63
CA SER A 156 -26.28 -13.88 0.68
C SER A 156 -24.90 -14.55 0.83
N ALA A 157 -24.30 -15.04 -0.26
CA ALA A 157 -22.97 -15.65 -0.26
C ALA A 157 -21.85 -14.64 0.02
N ALA A 158 -21.91 -13.42 -0.56
CA ALA A 158 -20.92 -12.38 -0.34
C ALA A 158 -21.00 -11.87 1.12
N ILE A 159 -22.21 -11.78 1.66
CA ILE A 159 -22.44 -11.44 3.06
C ILE A 159 -21.87 -12.53 3.98
N ALA A 160 -22.03 -13.80 3.63
CA ALA A 160 -21.48 -14.91 4.41
C ALA A 160 -19.93 -14.93 4.41
N ASP A 161 -19.30 -14.65 3.26
CA ASP A 161 -17.83 -14.55 3.18
C ASP A 161 -17.31 -13.38 4.03
N ASP A 162 -17.93 -12.21 3.96
CA ASP A 162 -17.55 -11.05 4.77
C ASP A 162 -17.67 -11.33 6.28
N ILE A 163 -18.76 -12.00 6.69
CA ILE A 163 -18.94 -12.43 8.09
C ILE A 163 -17.86 -13.42 8.50
N GLY A 164 -17.56 -14.41 7.66
CA GLY A 164 -16.54 -15.43 7.95
C GLY A 164 -15.14 -14.84 8.07
N ARG A 165 -14.76 -13.98 7.11
CA ARG A 165 -13.44 -13.33 7.06
C ARG A 165 -13.23 -12.40 8.23
N ARG A 166 -14.15 -11.46 8.47
CA ARG A 166 -14.05 -10.51 9.59
C ARG A 166 -14.17 -11.23 10.93
N GLY A 167 -15.15 -12.12 11.07
CA GLY A 167 -15.34 -12.88 12.31
C GLY A 167 -14.12 -13.71 12.71
N SER A 168 -13.42 -14.29 11.72
CA SER A 168 -12.20 -15.07 11.98
C SER A 168 -10.98 -14.19 12.27
N ALA A 169 -10.90 -12.99 11.69
CA ALA A 169 -9.74 -12.10 11.83
C ALA A 169 -9.78 -11.24 13.10
N THR A 170 -10.93 -10.64 13.44
CA THR A 170 -11.08 -9.71 14.57
C THR A 170 -11.77 -10.33 15.78
N GLY A 171 -12.29 -11.56 15.68
CA GLY A 171 -13.04 -12.25 16.75
C GLY A 171 -14.40 -11.61 17.10
N SER A 172 -14.70 -10.45 16.52
CA SER A 172 -15.96 -9.74 16.62
C SER A 172 -16.36 -9.18 15.26
N ARG A 173 -17.67 -9.10 15.00
CA ARG A 173 -18.21 -8.53 13.78
C ARG A 173 -18.46 -7.04 13.99
N LEU A 174 -17.71 -6.20 13.27
CA LEU A 174 -18.09 -4.82 13.05
C LEU A 174 -19.26 -4.78 12.06
N SER A 175 -20.36 -4.13 12.44
CA SER A 175 -21.46 -3.87 11.51
C SER A 175 -21.03 -2.91 10.41
N ALA A 176 -21.69 -2.98 9.26
CA ALA A 176 -21.44 -2.05 8.16
C ALA A 176 -21.60 -0.58 8.61
N ARG A 177 -22.56 -0.31 9.51
CA ARG A 177 -22.79 1.03 10.07
C ARG A 177 -21.64 1.51 10.95
N GLU A 178 -21.11 0.66 11.82
CA GLU A 178 -19.97 1.00 12.67
C GLU A 178 -18.73 1.26 11.81
N PHE A 179 -18.49 0.39 10.82
CA PHE A 179 -17.36 0.55 9.91
C PHE A 179 -17.46 1.84 9.07
N SER A 180 -18.65 2.15 8.54
CA SER A 180 -18.88 3.43 7.86
C SER A 180 -18.64 4.63 8.78
N SER A 181 -18.99 4.54 10.06
CA SER A 181 -18.70 5.62 11.03
C SER A 181 -17.20 5.78 11.29
N LEU A 182 -16.43 4.69 11.28
CA LEU A 182 -14.97 4.76 11.39
C LEU A 182 -14.36 5.48 10.18
N ILE A 183 -14.79 5.13 8.96
CA ILE A 183 -14.35 5.79 7.72
C ILE A 183 -14.72 7.28 7.72
N ASP A 184 -15.93 7.62 8.18
CA ASP A 184 -16.39 9.01 8.22
C ASP A 184 -15.58 9.89 9.19
N ARG A 185 -14.99 9.31 10.24
CA ARG A 185 -14.15 10.03 11.20
C ARG A 185 -12.74 10.37 10.69
N VAL A 186 -12.24 9.68 9.67
CA VAL A 186 -10.86 9.84 9.18
C VAL A 186 -10.61 11.28 8.71
N THR A 187 -9.62 11.98 9.22
CA THR A 187 -9.29 13.34 8.76
C THR A 187 -8.07 13.35 7.85
N TRP A 188 -7.82 14.47 7.16
CA TRP A 188 -6.59 14.64 6.38
C TRP A 188 -5.33 14.56 7.25
N LYS A 189 -5.43 14.91 8.54
CA LYS A 189 -4.33 14.78 9.51
C LYS A 189 -4.03 13.32 9.82
N ASP A 190 -5.06 12.48 9.93
CA ASP A 190 -4.89 11.04 10.13
C ASP A 190 -4.21 10.42 8.91
N VAL A 191 -4.61 10.82 7.71
CA VAL A 191 -3.95 10.39 6.46
C VAL A 191 -2.47 10.77 6.46
N SER A 192 -2.13 12.02 6.77
CA SER A 192 -0.73 12.47 6.84
C SER A 192 0.07 11.71 7.91
N ARG A 193 -0.51 11.47 9.09
CA ARG A 193 0.11 10.70 10.18
C ARG A 193 0.38 9.24 9.77
N VAL A 194 -0.62 8.57 9.22
CA VAL A 194 -0.50 7.15 8.82
C VAL A 194 0.44 7.00 7.63
N ALA A 195 0.36 7.89 6.64
CA ALA A 195 1.33 7.94 5.54
C ALA A 195 2.76 8.20 6.05
N GLY A 196 2.94 9.12 7.00
CA GLY A 196 4.23 9.35 7.64
C GLY A 196 4.76 8.18 8.47
N THR A 197 3.88 7.29 8.94
CA THR A 197 4.29 6.11 9.72
C THR A 197 4.67 4.94 8.84
N TYR A 198 3.93 4.71 7.75
CA TYR A 198 4.04 3.49 6.92
C TYR A 198 4.69 3.72 5.55
N LEU A 199 4.65 4.94 4.99
CA LEU A 199 5.22 5.25 3.67
C LEU A 199 6.56 5.98 3.78
N TRP A 200 6.71 6.88 4.76
CA TRP A 200 7.92 7.68 4.91
C TRP A 200 9.08 6.86 5.49
N ASP A 201 10.24 6.90 4.83
CA ASP A 201 11.48 6.23 5.25
C ASP A 201 11.30 4.74 5.64
N ASN A 202 10.40 4.06 4.94
CA ASN A 202 10.11 2.65 5.15
C ASN A 202 10.60 1.80 3.98
N GLU A 203 10.85 0.53 4.26
CA GLU A 203 11.23 -0.45 3.25
C GLU A 203 10.08 -0.67 2.26
N VAL A 204 10.42 -0.75 0.97
CA VAL A 204 9.48 -1.09 -0.12
C VAL A 204 9.85 -2.46 -0.66
N ALA A 205 8.85 -3.28 -0.96
CA ALA A 205 9.01 -4.51 -1.72
C ALA A 205 8.53 -4.30 -3.15
N VAL A 206 9.34 -4.74 -4.12
CA VAL A 206 9.06 -4.62 -5.55
C VAL A 206 9.10 -5.99 -6.19
N VAL A 207 8.08 -6.28 -7.00
CA VAL A 207 8.01 -7.50 -7.80
C VAL A 207 7.70 -7.13 -9.23
N GLY A 208 8.54 -7.58 -10.17
CA GLY A 208 8.34 -7.39 -11.60
C GLY A 208 8.33 -8.73 -12.34
N VAL A 209 7.36 -8.93 -13.23
CA VAL A 209 7.23 -10.10 -14.10
C VAL A 209 6.96 -9.66 -15.55
N GLY A 210 7.61 -10.31 -16.52
CA GLY A 210 7.46 -10.00 -17.95
C GLY A 210 8.66 -9.22 -18.50
N PRO A 211 8.47 -8.40 -19.56
CA PRO A 211 9.56 -7.64 -20.17
C PRO A 211 9.85 -6.41 -19.30
N ILE A 212 10.66 -6.59 -18.25
CA ILE A 212 10.92 -5.59 -17.19
C ILE A 212 12.22 -4.82 -17.38
N GLU A 213 12.72 -4.72 -18.62
CA GLU A 213 14.00 -4.05 -18.92
C GLU A 213 13.99 -2.55 -18.62
N GLY A 214 12.82 -1.92 -18.68
CA GLY A 214 12.64 -0.50 -18.37
C GLY A 214 12.44 -0.21 -16.88
N LEU A 215 12.36 -1.23 -16.02
CA LEU A 215 12.16 -1.05 -14.58
C LEU A 215 13.51 -0.70 -13.91
N THR A 216 13.61 0.50 -13.36
CA THR A 216 14.82 0.97 -12.66
C THR A 216 15.19 0.13 -11.46
N ASP A 217 16.47 0.15 -11.08
CA ASP A 217 16.99 -0.61 -9.95
C ASP A 217 16.33 -0.26 -8.62
N PHE A 218 16.17 -1.28 -7.76
CA PHE A 218 15.59 -1.20 -6.41
C PHE A 218 16.06 -0.01 -5.58
N VAL A 219 17.35 0.34 -5.72
CA VAL A 219 18.00 1.43 -4.97
C VAL A 219 17.32 2.78 -5.21
N ARG A 220 16.63 2.97 -6.34
CA ARG A 220 15.89 4.21 -6.63
C ARG A 220 14.51 4.27 -5.96
N TYR A 221 14.00 3.15 -5.44
CA TYR A 221 12.66 3.07 -4.85
C TYR A 221 12.64 3.26 -3.35
N VAL A 222 13.78 3.11 -2.68
CA VAL A 222 13.94 3.60 -1.32
C VAL A 222 14.05 5.12 -1.42
N PRO A 223 13.21 5.91 -0.71
CA PRO A 223 13.41 7.34 -0.67
C PRO A 223 14.83 7.57 -0.16
N ALA A 224 15.69 8.17 -0.98
CA ALA A 224 16.95 8.70 -0.47
C ALA A 224 16.55 9.65 0.65
N ALA A 225 16.91 9.33 1.90
CA ALA A 225 16.63 10.16 3.05
C ALA A 225 16.97 11.61 2.67
N VAL A 226 15.94 12.45 2.53
CA VAL A 226 16.12 13.84 2.18
C VAL A 226 16.73 14.48 3.42
N SER A 227 18.06 14.58 3.42
CA SER A 227 18.79 15.44 4.36
C SER A 227 18.16 16.83 4.32
N GLU A 228 18.04 17.49 5.48
CA GLU A 228 17.48 18.84 5.68
C GLU A 228 18.08 19.93 4.74
N SER A 229 19.14 19.59 3.99
CA SER A 229 19.81 20.42 3.00
C SER A 229 19.29 20.31 1.55
N GLY A 230 18.29 19.48 1.25
CA GLY A 230 17.63 19.44 -0.07
C GLY A 230 18.50 18.96 -1.24
N LEU A 231 19.60 18.25 -0.96
CA LEU A 231 20.45 17.65 -2.00
C LEU A 231 20.19 16.13 -2.12
N PRO A 232 20.20 15.57 -3.34
CA PRO A 232 20.06 14.12 -3.55
C PRO A 232 21.28 13.39 -2.95
N VAL A 233 21.02 12.48 -2.01
CA VAL A 233 22.07 11.64 -1.42
C VAL A 233 22.36 10.49 -2.39
N PHE A 234 23.55 10.51 -3.01
CA PHE A 234 24.01 9.46 -3.93
C PHE A 234 24.51 8.21 -3.17
N PRO A 235 24.38 7.01 -3.76
CA PRO A 235 24.54 5.72 -3.07
C PRO A 235 26.00 5.26 -2.83
N TRP A 236 26.98 6.16 -2.81
CA TRP A 236 28.40 5.82 -2.59
C TRP A 236 28.98 6.32 -1.26
N TRP A 237 28.13 6.60 -0.26
CA TRP A 237 28.58 6.94 1.09
C TRP A 237 28.35 5.81 2.11
N PRO A 238 29.31 4.88 2.32
CA PRO A 238 29.28 3.99 3.46
C PRO A 238 29.90 4.68 4.69
N PHE A 239 29.47 4.27 5.89
CA PHE A 239 29.98 4.66 7.22
C PHE A 239 29.51 6.00 7.81
N VAL A 240 28.31 6.02 8.43
CA VAL A 240 28.16 6.78 9.70
C VAL A 240 27.26 6.06 10.71
N ASN A 241 26.15 5.40 10.35
CA ASN A 241 25.17 4.95 11.37
C ASN A 241 25.22 3.47 11.80
N LEU A 242 26.39 2.82 11.76
CA LEU A 242 26.58 1.49 12.37
C LEU A 242 27.18 1.58 13.79
N LEU A 243 27.73 2.73 14.20
CA LEU A 243 28.43 2.87 15.49
C LEU A 243 27.52 3.35 16.64
N ASP A 244 26.35 3.92 16.35
CA ASP A 244 25.44 4.42 17.41
C ASP A 244 24.44 3.36 17.95
N ARG A 245 24.48 2.12 17.44
CA ARG A 245 23.64 1.00 17.91
C ARG A 245 24.38 -0.07 18.72
N LEU A 246 25.63 0.18 19.11
CA LEU A 246 26.42 -0.74 19.94
C LEU A 246 27.06 -0.02 21.14
N GLU A 247 26.25 0.55 22.02
CA GLU A 247 26.66 0.71 23.43
C GLU A 247 26.29 -0.56 24.21
N ILE A 248 27.21 -1.54 24.22
CA ILE A 248 27.39 -2.41 25.38
C ILE A 248 28.85 -2.33 25.82
N ILE A 249 28.97 -1.79 27.02
CA ILE A 249 30.10 -1.62 27.90
C ILE A 249 30.91 -2.92 28.12
N SER A 250 32.22 -2.69 28.31
CA SER A 250 33.23 -3.51 29.02
C SER A 250 34.09 -4.48 28.18
N LEU A 251 35.36 -4.13 28.01
CA LEU A 251 36.51 -4.74 28.71
C LEU A 251 37.84 -4.34 28.03
N PHE A 252 38.52 -3.33 28.59
CA PHE A 252 39.99 -3.21 28.56
C PHE A 252 40.54 -4.04 29.76
N PRO A 253 41.78 -4.60 29.76
CA PRO A 253 43.05 -3.92 29.42
C PRO A 253 44.01 -4.80 28.58
N ARG A 254 45.15 -4.37 28.02
CA ARG A 254 46.03 -3.20 28.16
C ARG A 254 46.80 -3.08 26.84
#